data_AF-A0A353VY09-F1
#
_entry.id   AF-A0A353VY09-F1
#
_cell.length_a   1.000
_cell.length_b   1.000
_cell.length_c   1.000
_cell.angle_alpha   90.00
_cell.angle_beta   90.00
_cell.angle_gamma   90.00
#
_symmetry.space_group_name_H-M   'P 1'
#
loop_
_entity.id
_entity.type
_entity.pdbx_description
1 polymer ?
#
loop_
_entity_poly.entity_id
_entity_poly.type
_entity_poly.pdbx_seq_one_letter_code
_entity_poly.pdbx_strand_id
1 'polypeptide(L)' 'GEKEGDGYPVGIEKALEIKGTHVHVYGKTTTNIGRKMGHVTAIGSNIAEAENLATKAASLICFGEGK' A
#
# COMPACT_ATOMS: atom_id res chain seq x y z
N GLY A 1 -6.78 -2.54 5.68
CA GLY A 1 -7.90 -1.61 5.86
C GLY A 1 -7.86 -1.21 7.30
N GLU A 2 -7.71 0.08 7.56
CA GLU A 2 -7.56 0.63 8.92
C GLU A 2 -8.85 1.27 9.44
N LYS A 3 -9.77 1.59 8.53
CA LYS A 3 -11.09 2.17 8.80
C LYS A 3 -12.11 1.69 7.76
N GLU A 4 -13.38 1.96 8.04
CA GLU A 4 -14.48 1.83 7.08
C GLU A 4 -14.49 3.02 6.12
N GLY A 5 -14.90 2.80 4.87
CA GLY A 5 -15.03 3.87 3.87
C GLY A 5 -14.78 3.40 2.44
N ASP A 6 -14.48 4.36 1.56
CA ASP A 6 -14.20 4.12 0.14
C ASP A 6 -12.92 3.29 -0.07
N GLY A 7 -12.95 2.38 -1.03
CA GLY A 7 -11.85 1.47 -1.32
C GLY A 7 -10.79 2.03 -2.29
N TYR A 8 -10.93 3.27 -2.73
CA TYR A 8 -9.96 3.95 -3.57
C TYR A 8 -8.64 4.18 -2.80
N PRO A 9 -7.49 3.80 -3.37
CA PRO A 9 -6.20 4.02 -2.73
C PRO A 9 -5.79 5.49 -2.84
N VAL A 10 -5.49 6.12 -1.71
CA VAL A 10 -4.90 7.46 -1.65
C VAL A 10 -3.39 7.34 -1.43
N GLY A 11 -2.61 8.18 -2.11
CA GLY A 11 -1.14 8.22 -1.98
C GLY A 11 -0.37 7.16 -2.79
N ILE A 12 -1.07 6.35 -3.59
CA ILE A 12 -0.46 5.29 -4.41
C ILE A 12 0.62 5.80 -5.37
N GLU A 13 0.44 6.99 -5.94
CA GLU A 13 1.41 7.66 -6.82
C GLU A 13 2.80 7.74 -6.16
N LYS A 14 2.84 8.19 -4.90
CA LYS A 14 4.09 8.33 -4.13
C LYS A 14 4.71 6.97 -3.80
N ALA A 15 3.89 5.95 -3.56
CA ALA A 15 4.38 4.60 -3.33
C ALA A 15 5.04 4.02 -4.61
N LEU A 16 4.46 4.31 -5.78
CA LEU A 16 4.99 3.87 -7.08
C LEU A 16 6.32 4.54 -7.45
N GLU A 17 6.63 5.71 -6.89
CA GLU A 17 7.93 6.38 -7.07
C GLU A 17 9.09 5.65 -6.35
N ILE A 18 8.80 4.75 -5.39
CA ILE A 18 9.82 4.02 -4.65
C ILE A 18 10.35 2.87 -5.51
N LYS A 19 11.53 3.08 -6.08
CA LYS A 19 12.26 2.06 -6.85
C LYS A 19 12.45 0.77 -6.05
N GLY A 20 12.34 -0.35 -6.75
CA GLY A 20 12.47 -1.68 -6.14
C GLY A 20 11.19 -2.16 -5.44
N THR A 21 10.09 -1.40 -5.47
CA THR A 21 8.79 -1.82 -4.92
C THR A 21 7.76 -2.09 -6.00
N HIS A 22 6.84 -3.00 -5.71
CA HIS A 22 5.70 -3.37 -6.54
C HIS A 22 4.45 -3.30 -5.67
N VAL A 23 3.53 -2.42 -6.03
CA VAL A 23 2.27 -2.21 -5.31
C VAL A 23 1.15 -2.97 -6.01
N HIS A 24 0.42 -3.80 -5.27
CA HIS A 24 -0.74 -4.53 -5.76
C HIS A 24 -1.98 -4.18 -4.93
N VAL A 25 -2.91 -3.42 -5.50
CA VAL A 25 -4.21 -3.10 -4.90
C VAL A 25 -5.28 -4.02 -5.49
N TYR A 26 -6.14 -4.59 -4.62
CA TYR A 26 -7.13 -5.60 -5.05
C TYR A 26 -8.40 -5.04 -5.70
N GLY A 27 -8.51 -3.71 -5.88
CA GLY A 27 -9.69 -3.09 -6.51
C GLY A 27 -11.00 -3.24 -5.73
N LYS A 28 -10.94 -3.43 -4.41
CA LYS A 28 -12.13 -3.52 -3.56
C LYS A 28 -12.79 -2.15 -3.47
N THR A 29 -14.11 -2.09 -3.63
CA THR A 29 -14.87 -0.82 -3.63
C THR A 29 -15.02 -0.17 -2.26
N THR A 30 -14.82 -0.93 -1.18
CA THR A 30 -14.89 -0.45 0.20
C THR A 30 -13.69 -0.95 1.01
N THR A 31 -13.34 -0.25 2.08
CA THR A 31 -12.41 -0.75 3.11
C THR A 31 -13.17 -0.99 4.42
N ASN A 32 -12.65 -1.89 5.26
CA ASN A 32 -13.04 -2.09 6.66
C ASN A 32 -11.79 -2.38 7.49
N ILE A 33 -11.89 -2.26 8.81
CA ILE A 33 -10.82 -2.63 9.75
C ILE A 33 -10.42 -4.10 9.54
N GLY A 34 -9.12 -4.35 9.41
CA GLY A 34 -8.56 -5.70 9.20
C GLY A 34 -8.74 -6.25 7.78
N ARG A 35 -9.47 -5.58 6.89
CA ARG A 35 -9.65 -6.04 5.50
C ARG A 35 -8.35 -5.89 4.72
N LYS A 36 -7.84 -6.96 4.12
CA LYS A 36 -6.69 -6.89 3.20
C LYS A 36 -7.07 -6.09 1.95
N MET A 37 -6.42 -4.94 1.72
CA MET A 37 -6.71 -4.05 0.59
C MET A 37 -5.72 -4.21 -0.57
N GLY A 38 -4.57 -4.82 -0.30
CA GLY A 38 -3.50 -5.04 -1.25
C GLY A 38 -2.28 -5.65 -0.56
N HIS A 39 -1.13 -5.56 -1.22
CA HIS A 39 0.18 -5.78 -0.63
C HIS A 39 1.25 -5.01 -1.40
N VAL A 40 2.42 -4.88 -0.78
CA VAL A 40 3.63 -4.38 -1.42
C VAL A 40 4.67 -5.51 -1.40
N THR A 41 5.35 -5.71 -2.53
CA THR A 41 6.53 -6.56 -2.63
C THR A 41 7.73 -5.68 -2.94
N ALA A 42 8.85 -5.88 -2.26
CA ALA A 42 10.08 -5.14 -2.51
C ALA A 42 11.26 -6.08 -2.76
N ILE A 43 12.16 -5.64 -3.63
CA ILE A 43 13.43 -6.31 -3.92
C ILE A 43 14.55 -5.34 -3.53
N GLY A 44 15.44 -5.79 -2.64
CA GLY A 44 16.61 -5.05 -2.17
C GLY A 44 17.84 -5.95 -2.12
N SER A 45 19.01 -5.36 -1.89
CA SER A 45 20.30 -6.06 -1.86
C SER A 45 20.46 -6.96 -0.64
N ASN A 46 19.64 -6.73 0.39
CA ASN A 46 19.53 -7.55 1.59
C ASN A 46 18.11 -7.44 2.19
N ILE A 47 17.81 -8.29 3.18
CA ILE A 47 16.50 -8.36 3.83
C ILE A 47 16.10 -7.01 4.44
N ALA A 48 17.01 -6.35 5.14
CA ALA A 48 16.72 -5.09 5.82
C ALA A 48 16.36 -3.96 4.83
N GLU A 49 17.07 -3.90 3.70
CA GLU A 49 16.76 -2.95 2.62
C GLU A 49 15.38 -3.25 2.02
N ALA A 50 15.09 -4.51 1.69
CA ALA A 50 13.80 -4.91 1.12
C ALA A 50 12.63 -4.60 2.08
N GLU A 51 12.79 -4.90 3.38
CA GLU A 51 11.79 -4.60 4.40
C GLU A 51 11.54 -3.10 4.54
N ASN A 52 12.61 -2.30 4.56
CA ASN A 52 12.49 -0.84 4.64
C ASN A 52 11.78 -0.26 3.42
N LEU A 53 12.13 -0.70 2.21
CA LEU A 53 11.47 -0.28 0.97
C LEU A 53 9.98 -0.66 0.97
N ALA A 54 9.64 -1.91 1.34
CA ALA A 54 8.27 -2.37 1.40
C ALA A 54 7.44 -1.57 2.42
N THR A 55 7.99 -1.37 3.62
CA THR A 55 7.31 -0.63 4.70
C THR A 55 7.11 0.83 4.35
N LYS A 56 8.13 1.47 3.75
CA LYS A 56 8.04 2.85 3.28
C LYS A 56 6.99 3.03 2.19
N ALA A 57 6.90 2.10 1.24
CA ALA A 57 5.86 2.17 0.20
C ALA A 57 4.46 1.89 0.76
N ALA A 58 4.32 0.90 1.66
CA ALA A 58 3.04 0.59 2.27
C ALA A 58 2.49 1.75 3.12
N SER A 59 3.35 2.48 3.85
CA SER A 59 2.93 3.60 4.70
C SER A 59 2.44 4.84 3.94
N LEU A 60 2.70 4.92 2.63
CA LEU A 60 2.22 5.99 1.77
C LEU A 60 0.81 5.73 1.21
N ILE A 61 0.27 4.52 1.41
CA ILE A 61 -1.04 4.12 0.86
C ILE A 61 -2.05 4.02 1.99
N CYS A 62 -3.14 4.78 1.89
CA CYS A 62 -4.29 4.66 2.79
C CYS A 62 -5.59 4.42 2.01
N PHE A 63 -6.62 3.99 2.76
CA PHE A 63 -7.96 3.68 2.24
C PHE A 63 -9.02 4.25 3.20
N GLY A 64 -10.24 4.42 2.71
CA GLY A 64 -11.37 4.89 3.51
C GLY A 64 -11.52 6.40 3.54
N GLU A 65 -10.85 7.09 2.62
CA GLU A 65 -11.05 8.53 2.38
C GLU A 65 -11.93 8.67 1.14
N GLY A 66 -12.84 9.65 1.14
CA GLY A 66 -13.61 9.96 -0.06
C GLY A 66 -12.67 10.44 -1.18
N LYS A 67 -13.09 10.22 -2.43
CA LYS A 67 -12.46 10.86 -3.59
C LYS A 67 -12.51 12.38 -3.51
#